data_AF-A0AAW7WHN6-F1
#
_entry.id   AF-A0AAW7WHN6-F1
#
_cell.length_a   1.000
_cell.length_b   1.000
_cell.length_c   1.000
_cell.angle_alpha   90.00
_cell.angle_beta   90.00
_cell.angle_gamma   90.00
#
_symmetry.space_group_name_H-M   'P 1'
#
loop_
_entity.id
_entity.type
_entity.pdbx_description
1 polymer ?
#
loop_
_entity_poly.entity_id
_entity_poly.type
_entity_poly.pdbx_seq_one_letter_code
_entity_poly.pdbx_strand_id
1 'polypeptide(L)'
;MEVNTYGVMSIATFCEARAQKIDFSKSLAVALAGQLHVIYGKHGGLLPGSKEPLPEKQFLNNAGFMIVGGALKFCPKSVPAAEKARFEKAAASLKPSKK
;
A
#
# COMPACT_ATOMS: atom_id res chain seq x y z
N MET A 1 5.23 -12.32 12.77
CA MET A 1 3.95 -11.87 12.19
C MET A 1 4.12 -11.70 10.69
N GLU A 2 3.20 -12.20 9.88
CA GLU A 2 3.34 -12.35 8.42
C GLU A 2 3.04 -11.05 7.64
N VAL A 3 3.03 -9.89 8.31
CA VAL A 3 2.57 -8.60 7.75
C VAL A 3 3.34 -8.19 6.49
N ASN A 4 4.64 -8.46 6.45
CA ASN A 4 5.45 -8.16 5.26
C ASN A 4 4.98 -8.97 4.04
N THR A 5 4.64 -10.25 4.24
CA THR A 5 4.09 -11.10 3.18
C THR A 5 2.78 -10.54 2.66
N TYR A 6 1.87 -10.11 3.54
CA TYR A 6 0.61 -9.49 3.13
C TYR A 6 0.83 -8.20 2.32
N GLY A 7 1.81 -7.38 2.70
CA GLY A 7 2.18 -6.17 1.95
C GLY A 7 2.69 -6.49 0.54
N VAL A 8 3.58 -7.48 0.41
CA VAL A 8 4.10 -7.92 -0.91
C VAL A 8 2.98 -8.53 -1.77
N MET A 9 2.09 -9.33 -1.17
CA MET A 9 0.94 -9.88 -1.88
C MET A 9 0.00 -8.76 -2.38
N SER A 10 -0.26 -7.73 -1.58
CA SER A 10 -1.07 -6.59 -2.01
C SER A 10 -0.43 -5.81 -3.16
N ILE A 11 0.90 -5.67 -3.17
CA ILE A 11 1.62 -5.09 -4.31
C ILE A 11 1.43 -5.95 -5.57
N ALA A 12 1.60 -7.27 -5.46
CA ALA A 12 1.38 -8.19 -6.58
C ALA A 12 -0.05 -8.12 -7.11
N THR A 13 -1.05 -8.18 -6.21
CA THR A 13 -2.47 -8.04 -6.56
C THR A 13 -2.76 -6.74 -7.30
N PHE A 14 -2.19 -5.62 -6.83
CA PHE A 14 -2.32 -4.34 -7.52
C PHE A 14 -1.69 -4.39 -8.92
N CYS A 15 -0.47 -4.92 -9.05
CA CYS A 15 0.24 -5.00 -10.33
C CYS A 15 -0.53 -5.84 -11.36
N GLU A 16 -1.06 -7.01 -10.95
CA GLU A 16 -1.83 -7.90 -11.80
C GLU A 16 -3.18 -7.29 -12.24
N ALA A 17 -3.90 -6.64 -11.31
CA ALA A 17 -5.14 -5.93 -11.64
C ALA A 17 -4.90 -4.85 -12.70
N ARG A 18 -3.80 -4.10 -12.57
CA ARG A 18 -3.40 -3.08 -13.55
C ARG A 18 -2.97 -3.68 -14.89
N ALA A 19 -2.28 -4.82 -14.89
CA ALA A 19 -1.93 -5.54 -16.12
C ALA A 19 -3.19 -5.98 -16.89
N GLN A 20 -4.26 -6.31 -16.17
CA GLN A 20 -5.59 -6.62 -16.72
C GLN A 20 -6.43 -5.37 -17.05
N LYS A 21 -5.83 -4.18 -17.03
CA LYS A 21 -6.46 -2.88 -17.36
C LYS A 21 -7.61 -2.48 -16.43
N ILE A 22 -7.66 -3.02 -15.21
CA ILE A 22 -8.59 -2.54 -14.18
C ILE A 22 -8.15 -1.14 -13.75
N ASP A 23 -9.11 -0.24 -13.53
CA ASP A 23 -8.86 1.14 -13.07
C ASP A 23 -7.89 1.21 -11.87
N PHE A 24 -7.09 2.27 -11.78
CA PHE A 24 -6.09 2.45 -10.74
C PHE A 24 -6.70 2.43 -9.33
N SER A 25 -7.74 3.23 -9.11
CA SER A 25 -8.40 3.36 -7.81
C SER A 25 -9.07 2.04 -7.40
N LYS A 26 -9.70 1.35 -8.36
CA LYS A 26 -10.27 0.02 -8.13
C LYS A 26 -9.21 -1.03 -7.80
N SER A 27 -8.09 -1.04 -8.53
CA SER A 27 -6.98 -1.97 -8.30
C SER A 27 -6.39 -1.78 -6.91
N LEU A 28 -6.20 -0.53 -6.49
CA LEU A 28 -5.69 -0.20 -5.16
C LEU A 28 -6.69 -0.59 -4.06
N ALA A 29 -7.98 -0.32 -4.26
CA ALA A 29 -9.03 -0.69 -3.31
C ALA A 29 -9.08 -2.21 -3.08
N VAL A 30 -8.99 -3.02 -4.14
CA VAL A 30 -8.97 -4.48 -4.04
C VAL A 30 -7.73 -4.97 -3.26
N ALA A 31 -6.55 -4.45 -3.59
CA ALA A 31 -5.31 -4.80 -2.91
C ALA A 31 -5.33 -4.45 -1.41
N LEU A 32 -5.92 -3.29 -1.08
CA LEU A 32 -6.09 -2.83 0.30
C LEU A 32 -7.11 -3.66 1.07
N ALA A 33 -8.24 -3.99 0.46
CA ALA A 33 -9.28 -4.80 1.10
C ALA A 33 -8.73 -6.18 1.51
N GLY A 34 -7.96 -6.82 0.64
CA GLY A 34 -7.28 -8.08 0.96
C GLY A 34 -6.35 -7.95 2.17
N GLN A 35 -5.52 -6.90 2.21
CA GLN A 35 -4.61 -6.66 3.34
C GLN A 35 -5.36 -6.34 4.63
N LEU A 36 -6.41 -5.54 4.55
CA LEU A 36 -7.21 -5.12 5.69
C LEU A 36 -7.92 -6.33 6.32
N HIS A 37 -8.55 -7.19 5.51
CA HIS A 37 -9.23 -8.38 6.02
C HIS A 37 -8.30 -9.31 6.79
N VAL A 38 -7.07 -9.56 6.29
CA VAL A 38 -6.13 -10.43 7.01
C VAL A 38 -5.55 -9.76 8.25
N ILE A 39 -5.22 -8.47 8.21
CA ILE A 39 -4.65 -7.75 9.37
C ILE A 39 -5.68 -7.57 10.49
N TYR A 40 -6.90 -7.15 10.17
CA TYR A 40 -7.93 -6.95 11.19
C TYR A 40 -8.59 -8.25 11.62
N GLY A 41 -8.82 -9.18 10.68
CA GLY A 41 -9.43 -10.47 10.99
C GLY A 41 -8.50 -11.43 11.75
N LYS A 42 -7.25 -11.59 11.32
CA LYS A 42 -6.30 -12.54 11.95
C LYS A 42 -5.53 -11.93 13.11
N HIS A 43 -5.28 -10.62 13.06
CA HIS A 43 -4.36 -9.97 14.00
C HIS A 43 -4.99 -8.81 14.78
N GLY A 44 -6.30 -8.60 14.67
CA GLY A 44 -7.01 -7.57 15.44
C GLY A 44 -6.52 -6.15 15.17
N GLY A 45 -5.93 -5.88 13.99
CA GLY A 45 -5.39 -4.57 13.63
C GLY A 45 -4.03 -4.25 14.24
N LEU A 46 -3.41 -5.19 14.97
CA LEU A 46 -2.06 -5.03 15.49
C LEU A 46 -1.04 -5.13 14.35
N LEU A 47 0.04 -4.36 14.46
CA LEU A 47 1.19 -4.40 13.57
C LEU A 47 2.45 -4.75 14.36
N PRO A 48 3.51 -5.26 13.71
CA PRO A 48 4.77 -5.56 14.39
C PRO A 48 5.30 -4.33 15.13
N GLY A 49 5.57 -4.47 16.42
CA GLY A 49 6.06 -3.38 17.27
C GLY A 49 4.99 -2.42 17.80
N SER A 50 3.73 -2.59 17.42
CA SER A 50 2.61 -1.82 18.01
C SER A 50 2.05 -2.52 19.25
N LYS A 51 1.71 -1.74 20.27
CA LYS A 51 0.96 -2.22 21.46
C LYS A 51 -0.54 -2.13 21.28
N GLU A 52 -1.00 -1.27 20.38
CA GLU A 52 -2.41 -1.01 20.12
C GLU A 52 -2.75 -1.21 18.64
N PRO A 53 -3.98 -1.62 18.31
CA PRO A 53 -4.43 -1.69 16.93
C PRO A 53 -4.35 -0.32 16.25
N LEU A 54 -3.96 -0.31 14.98
CA LEU A 54 -4.06 0.92 14.20
C LEU A 54 -5.54 1.19 13.86
N PRO A 55 -6.02 2.44 13.87
CA PRO A 55 -7.31 2.77 13.29
C PRO A 55 -7.33 2.44 11.79
N GLU A 56 -8.41 1.85 11.28
CA GLU A 56 -8.52 1.39 9.88
C GLU A 56 -8.16 2.48 8.86
N LYS A 57 -8.64 3.70 9.06
CA LYS A 57 -8.34 4.83 8.18
C LYS A 57 -6.84 5.12 8.12
N GLN A 58 -6.15 5.05 9.25
CA GLN A 58 -4.71 5.24 9.31
C GLN A 58 -3.97 4.08 8.63
N PHE A 59 -4.44 2.84 8.86
CA PHE A 59 -3.89 1.66 8.20
C PHE A 59 -4.02 1.75 6.67
N LEU A 60 -5.21 2.07 6.15
CA LEU A 60 -5.48 2.17 4.72
C LEU A 60 -4.61 3.22 4.04
N ASN A 61 -4.40 4.38 4.67
CA ASN A 61 -3.52 5.42 4.15
C ASN A 61 -2.06 4.94 4.06
N ASN A 62 -1.55 4.33 5.14
CA ASN A 62 -0.18 3.84 5.20
C ASN A 62 0.05 2.67 4.23
N ALA A 63 -0.86 1.70 4.21
CA ALA A 63 -0.81 0.55 3.31
C ALA A 63 -0.91 0.99 1.85
N GLY A 64 -1.78 1.96 1.54
CA GLY A 64 -1.94 2.49 0.18
C GLY A 64 -0.65 3.13 -0.32
N PHE A 65 0.01 3.92 0.53
CA PHE A 65 1.32 4.50 0.21
C PHE A 65 2.38 3.43 -0.03
N MET A 66 2.44 2.40 0.82
CA MET A 66 3.37 1.28 0.67
C MET A 66 3.13 0.47 -0.60
N ILE A 67 1.86 0.21 -0.94
CA ILE A 67 1.49 -0.51 -2.18
C ILE A 67 1.96 0.27 -3.41
N VAL A 68 1.67 1.59 -3.48
CA VAL A 68 2.08 2.42 -4.62
C VAL A 68 3.60 2.52 -4.71
N GLY A 69 4.30 2.72 -3.58
CA GLY A 69 5.76 2.73 -3.55
C GLY A 69 6.39 1.41 -3.99
N GLY A 70 5.81 0.29 -3.56
CA GLY A 70 6.21 -1.04 -4.03
C GLY A 70 5.92 -1.26 -5.52
N ALA A 71 4.75 -0.85 -5.99
CA ALA A 71 4.38 -0.97 -7.40
C ALA A 71 5.30 -0.14 -8.32
N LEU A 72 5.76 1.03 -7.89
CA LEU A 72 6.76 1.81 -8.61
C LEU A 72 8.10 1.08 -8.77
N LYS A 73 8.43 0.16 -7.86
CA LYS A 73 9.63 -0.70 -7.95
C LYS A 73 9.38 -1.95 -8.80
N PHE A 74 8.26 -2.64 -8.61
CA PHE A 74 8.02 -3.97 -9.20
C PHE A 74 7.28 -3.94 -10.54
N CYS A 75 6.35 -2.99 -10.72
CA CYS A 75 5.55 -2.85 -11.93
C CYS A 75 5.38 -1.37 -12.33
N PRO A 76 6.47 -0.62 -12.58
CA PRO A 76 6.42 0.84 -12.79
C PRO A 76 5.48 1.27 -13.93
N LYS A 77 5.32 0.43 -14.97
CA LYS A 77 4.42 0.70 -16.11
C LYS A 77 2.93 0.64 -15.74
N SER A 78 2.59 -0.03 -14.63
CA SER A 78 1.22 -0.17 -14.15
C SER A 78 0.74 1.04 -13.33
N VAL A 79 1.65 1.92 -12.91
CA VAL A 79 1.35 3.13 -12.13
C VAL A 79 1.25 4.33 -13.09
N PRO A 80 0.09 5.03 -13.15
CA PRO A 80 -0.06 6.23 -13.97
C PRO A 80 0.94 7.33 -13.59
N ALA A 81 1.40 8.11 -14.57
CA ALA A 81 2.38 9.17 -14.36
C ALA A 81 1.93 10.23 -13.32
N ALA A 82 0.64 10.57 -13.31
CA ALA A 82 0.07 11.49 -12.33
C ALA A 82 0.16 10.96 -10.90
N GLU A 83 -0.12 9.66 -10.70
CA GLU A 83 -0.03 9.01 -9.39
C GLU A 83 1.41 8.83 -8.93
N LYS A 84 2.33 8.55 -9.87
CA LYS A 84 3.77 8.55 -9.60
C LYS A 84 4.24 9.92 -9.10
N ALA A 85 3.88 11.00 -9.80
CA ALA A 85 4.25 12.36 -9.40
C ALA A 85 3.67 12.73 -8.03
N ARG A 86 2.42 12.35 -7.75
CA ARG A 86 1.78 12.54 -6.45
C ARG A 86 2.52 11.78 -5.35
N PHE A 87 2.89 10.53 -5.60
CA PHE A 87 3.67 9.72 -4.66
C PHE A 87 5.04 10.36 -4.38
N GLU A 88 5.78 10.76 -5.42
CA GLU A 88 7.10 11.37 -5.27
C GLU A 88 7.04 12.69 -4.48
N LYS A 89 6.02 13.52 -4.72
CA LYS A 89 5.78 14.74 -3.93
C LYS A 89 5.54 14.43 -2.45
N ALA A 90 4.69 13.46 -2.16
CA ALA A 90 4.43 13.03 -0.78
C ALA A 90 5.68 12.41 -0.12
N ALA A 91 6.42 11.57 -0.85
CA ALA A 91 7.67 10.98 -0.36
C ALA A 91 8.74 12.04 -0.07
N ALA A 92 8.83 13.09 -0.88
CA ALA A 92 9.74 14.21 -0.65
C ALA A 92 9.40 14.99 0.62
N SER A 93 8.11 15.18 0.95
CA SER A 93 7.69 15.83 2.21
C SER A 93 8.00 15.01 3.47
N LEU A 94 8.28 13.71 3.32
CA LEU A 94 8.65 12.81 4.42
C LEU A 94 10.16 12.69 4.61
N LYS A 95 10.97 13.16 3.65
CA LYS A 95 12.42 13.20 3.84
C LYS A 95 12.72 14.20 4.96
N PRO A 96 13.49 13.83 6.00
CA PRO A 96 13.92 14.79 6.99
C PRO A 96 14.64 15.92 6.23
N SER A 97 14.23 17.16 6.47
CA SER A 97 15.02 18.31 6.04
C SER A 97 16.43 18.07 6.58
N LYS A 98 17.44 17.98 5.70
CA LYS A 98 18.83 17.78 6.10
C LYS A 98 19.13 18.78 7.21
N LYS A 99 19.31 18.29 8.44
CA LYS A 99 19.78 19.07 9.57
C LYS A 99 21.27 18.81 9.71
#